data_AF-A0A1J4WFK6-F1
#
_entry.id   AF-A0A1J4WFK6-F1
#
_cell.length_a   1.000
_cell.length_b   1.000
_cell.length_c   1.000
_cell.angle_alpha   90.00
_cell.angle_beta   90.00
_cell.angle_gamma   90.00
#
_symmetry.space_group_name_H-M   'P 1'
#
loop_
_entity.id
_entity.type
_entity.pdbx_description
1 polymer ?
#
loop_
_entity_poly.entity_id
_entity_poly.type
_entity_poly.pdbx_seq_one_letter_code
_entity_poly.pdbx_strand_id
1 'polypeptide(L)'
;MPLISTAVLRIAVLFYLAFFVLAVVLSIMKRNKKFDKYFTLLMQKIANLALSFSIIGMILLFFRHQLVPYLGMRGWTLIWWLICLVWFVYVLKYWTIVIPAKRKELQKKREKEKYLP
;
A
#
# COMPACT_ATOMS: atom_id res chain seq x y z
N MET A 1 -23.36 -3.04 -28.39
CA MET A 1 -22.76 -4.16 -27.61
C MET A 1 -21.49 -3.68 -26.91
N PRO A 2 -21.44 -3.52 -25.57
CA PRO A 2 -20.25 -2.97 -24.92
C PRO A 2 -19.31 -4.09 -24.45
N LEU A 3 -18.69 -4.81 -25.39
CA LEU A 3 -17.63 -5.79 -25.09
C LEU A 3 -16.41 -5.15 -24.39
N ILE A 4 -16.16 -3.87 -24.69
CA ILE A 4 -15.10 -3.08 -24.06
C ILE A 4 -15.34 -2.93 -22.55
N SER A 5 -16.60 -2.78 -22.12
CA SER A 5 -16.94 -2.55 -20.70
C SER A 5 -16.67 -3.79 -19.82
N THR A 6 -17.02 -4.97 -20.32
CA THR A 6 -16.89 -6.22 -19.56
C THR A 6 -15.45 -6.71 -19.49
N ALA A 7 -14.67 -6.55 -20.57
CA ALA A 7 -13.24 -6.85 -20.57
C ALA A 7 -12.46 -5.94 -19.60
N VAL A 8 -12.74 -4.63 -19.63
CA VAL A 8 -12.10 -3.66 -18.73
C VAL A 8 -12.44 -3.94 -17.26
N LEU A 9 -13.69 -4.32 -16.97
CA LEU A 9 -14.10 -4.75 -15.62
C LEU A 9 -13.28 -5.95 -15.14
N ARG A 10 -13.12 -6.99 -15.97
CA ARG A 10 -12.35 -8.19 -15.62
C ARG A 10 -10.88 -7.88 -15.35
N ILE A 11 -10.25 -7.07 -16.20
CA ILE A 11 -8.86 -6.64 -16.04
C ILE A 11 -8.70 -5.84 -14.73
N ALA A 12 -9.61 -4.92 -14.45
CA ALA A 12 -9.57 -4.14 -13.21
C ALA A 12 -9.71 -5.04 -11.96
N VAL A 13 -10.62 -6.01 -11.98
CA VAL A 13 -10.77 -6.98 -10.88
C VAL A 13 -9.49 -7.79 -10.66
N LEU A 14 -8.88 -8.32 -11.73
CA LEU A 14 -7.61 -9.05 -11.64
C LEU A 14 -6.48 -8.16 -11.09
N PHE A 15 -6.43 -6.90 -11.51
CA PHE A 15 -5.44 -5.94 -11.02
C PHE A 15 -5.57 -5.70 -9.50
N TYR A 16 -6.77 -5.41 -9.01
CA TYR A 16 -6.98 -5.23 -7.56
C TYR A 16 -6.75 -6.53 -6.79
N LEU A 17 -7.17 -7.68 -7.32
CA LEU A 17 -6.92 -8.99 -6.71
C LEU A 17 -5.41 -9.28 -6.59
N ALA A 18 -4.62 -8.97 -7.63
CA ALA A 18 -3.17 -9.12 -7.57
C ALA A 18 -2.55 -8.24 -6.46
N PHE A 19 -3.02 -6.99 -6.32
CA PHE A 19 -2.61 -6.11 -5.22
C PHE A 19 -3.02 -6.66 -3.84
N PHE A 20 -4.19 -7.28 -3.72
CA PHE A 20 -4.63 -7.94 -2.49
C PHE A 20 -3.70 -9.08 -2.10
N VAL A 21 -3.42 -9.99 -3.05
CA VAL A 21 -2.53 -11.13 -2.83
C VAL A 21 -1.15 -10.63 -2.43
N LEU A 22 -0.62 -9.64 -3.13
CA LEU A 22 0.67 -9.03 -2.81
C LEU A 22 0.67 -8.46 -1.38
N ALA A 23 -0.37 -7.73 -0.98
CA ALA A 23 -0.49 -7.19 0.38
C ALA A 23 -0.50 -8.29 1.45
N VAL A 24 -1.21 -9.39 1.22
CA VAL A 24 -1.26 -10.56 2.11
C VAL A 24 0.11 -11.24 2.20
N VAL A 25 0.79 -11.47 1.07
CA VAL A 25 2.13 -12.06 1.04
C VAL A 25 3.11 -11.20 1.83
N LEU A 26 3.12 -9.88 1.63
CA LEU A 26 4.00 -8.97 2.37
C LEU A 26 3.69 -8.99 3.88
N SER A 27 2.41 -9.10 4.25
CA SER A 27 1.97 -9.20 5.65
C SER A 27 2.44 -10.51 6.32
N ILE A 28 2.44 -11.63 5.57
CA ILE A 28 2.95 -12.92 6.05
C ILE A 28 4.48 -12.91 6.15
N MET A 29 5.18 -12.39 5.14
CA MET A 29 6.65 -12.29 5.12
C MET A 29 7.19 -11.45 6.29
N LYS A 30 6.43 -10.44 6.73
CA LYS A 30 6.73 -9.62 7.92
C LYS A 30 6.89 -10.46 9.21
N ARG A 31 6.25 -11.63 9.32
CA ARG A 31 6.30 -12.49 10.50
C ARG A 31 7.66 -13.16 10.69
N ASN A 32 8.51 -13.15 9.66
CA ASN A 32 9.87 -13.67 9.75
C ASN A 32 10.78 -12.69 10.51
N LYS A 33 11.31 -13.13 11.66
CA LYS A 33 12.26 -12.37 12.50
C LYS A 33 13.59 -12.04 11.83
N LYS A 34 13.85 -12.53 10.62
CA LYS A 34 15.07 -12.26 9.85
C LYS A 34 15.18 -10.81 9.37
N PHE A 35 14.07 -10.07 9.33
CA PHE A 35 14.07 -8.70 8.87
C PHE A 35 14.25 -7.68 10.00
N ASP A 36 15.13 -6.72 9.75
CA ASP A 36 15.42 -5.59 10.61
C ASP A 36 14.12 -4.84 10.98
N LYS A 37 13.98 -4.38 12.23
CA LYS A 37 12.72 -3.82 12.78
C LYS A 37 12.16 -2.68 11.90
N TYR A 38 13.04 -1.91 11.26
CA TYR A 38 12.69 -0.83 10.33
C TYR A 38 12.14 -1.32 9.00
N PHE A 39 12.70 -2.42 8.49
CA PHE A 39 12.22 -3.05 7.25
C PHE A 39 10.83 -3.64 7.48
N THR A 40 10.61 -4.29 8.62
CA THR A 40 9.33 -4.85 9.06
C THR A 40 8.23 -3.78 9.19
N LEU A 41 8.59 -2.58 9.69
CA LEU A 41 7.70 -1.41 9.76
C LEU A 41 7.35 -0.85 8.37
N LEU A 42 8.31 -0.85 7.44
CA LEU A 42 8.07 -0.42 6.06
C LEU A 42 7.20 -1.42 5.31
N MET A 43 7.46 -2.72 5.45
CA MET A 43 6.62 -3.77 4.86
C MET A 43 5.19 -3.65 5.37
N GLN A 44 4.98 -3.32 6.65
CA GLN A 44 3.65 -3.06 7.19
C GLN A 44 2.97 -1.84 6.55
N LYS A 45 3.69 -0.73 6.36
CA LYS A 45 3.13 0.46 5.69
C LYS A 45 2.75 0.17 4.25
N ILE A 46 3.60 -0.56 3.51
CA ILE A 46 3.32 -0.96 2.12
C ILE A 46 2.15 -1.95 2.07
N ALA A 47 2.14 -2.96 2.94
CA ALA A 47 1.05 -3.93 3.00
C ALA A 47 -0.28 -3.26 3.33
N ASN A 48 -0.32 -2.33 4.29
CA ASN A 48 -1.52 -1.55 4.60
C ASN A 48 -1.98 -0.72 3.39
N LEU A 49 -1.05 -0.04 2.71
CA LEU A 49 -1.39 0.77 1.53
C LEU A 49 -1.96 -0.12 0.41
N ALA A 50 -1.35 -1.27 0.13
CA ALA A 50 -1.83 -2.21 -0.87
C ALA A 50 -3.17 -2.86 -0.49
N LEU A 51 -3.39 -3.17 0.80
CA LEU A 51 -4.67 -3.67 1.31
C LEU A 51 -5.77 -2.62 1.16
N SER A 52 -5.54 -1.39 1.61
CA SER A 52 -6.51 -0.30 1.47
C SER A 52 -6.82 -0.02 0.01
N PHE A 53 -5.79 0.00 -0.86
CA PHE A 53 -5.95 0.17 -2.30
C PHE A 53 -6.84 -0.90 -2.92
N SER A 54 -6.60 -2.17 -2.57
CA SER A 54 -7.38 -3.29 -3.08
C SER A 54 -8.81 -3.31 -2.56
N ILE A 55 -9.01 -3.15 -1.26
CA ILE A 55 -10.34 -3.24 -0.64
C ILE A 55 -11.23 -2.12 -1.19
N ILE A 56 -10.74 -0.89 -1.17
CA ILE A 56 -11.52 0.28 -1.59
C ILE A 56 -11.69 0.28 -3.11
N GLY A 57 -10.68 -0.15 -3.87
CA GLY A 57 -10.79 -0.36 -5.31
C GLY A 57 -11.87 -1.39 -5.68
N MET A 58 -11.93 -2.53 -4.97
CA MET A 58 -12.99 -3.52 -5.15
C MET A 58 -14.37 -2.98 -4.78
N ILE A 59 -14.49 -2.25 -3.67
CA ILE A 59 -15.75 -1.64 -3.24
C ILE A 59 -16.26 -0.64 -4.30
N LEU A 60 -15.38 0.20 -4.83
CA LEU A 60 -15.72 1.13 -5.90
C LEU A 60 -16.15 0.42 -7.18
N LEU A 61 -15.49 -0.69 -7.55
CA LEU A 61 -15.91 -1.53 -8.67
C LEU A 61 -17.29 -2.18 -8.42
N PHE A 62 -17.58 -2.58 -7.19
CA PHE A 62 -18.87 -3.14 -6.80
C PHE A 62 -20.00 -2.11 -6.92
N PHE A 63 -19.79 -0.88 -6.44
CA PHE A 63 -20.77 0.20 -6.60
C PHE A 63 -21.00 0.56 -8.07
N ARG A 64 -19.96 0.48 -8.90
CA ARG A 64 -20.09 0.64 -10.34
C ARG A 64 -20.95 -0.47 -10.96
N HIS A 65 -20.82 -1.71 -10.48
CA HIS A 65 -21.64 -2.82 -10.96
C HIS A 65 -23.11 -2.68 -10.55
N GLN A 66 -23.39 -2.21 -9.33
CA GLN A 66 -24.75 -1.93 -8.88
C GLN A 66 -25.38 -0.66 -9.47
N LEU A 67 -24.70 0.05 -10.39
CA LEU A 67 -25.18 1.27 -11.04
C LEU A 67 -25.67 2.33 -10.02
N VAL A 68 -25.06 2.37 -8.82
CA VAL A 68 -25.45 3.34 -7.79
C VAL A 68 -25.21 4.75 -8.34
N PRO A 69 -26.26 5.59 -8.52
CA PRO A 69 -26.17 6.80 -9.34
C PRO A 69 -25.08 7.79 -8.88
N TYR A 70 -24.85 7.87 -7.57
CA TYR A 70 -23.91 8.83 -6.96
C TYR A 70 -22.50 8.27 -6.76
N LEU A 71 -22.38 7.00 -6.35
CA LEU A 71 -21.09 6.35 -6.02
C LEU A 71 -20.45 5.60 -7.19
N GLY A 72 -21.20 5.32 -8.26
CA GLY A 72 -20.69 4.65 -9.46
C GLY A 72 -20.04 5.60 -10.48
N MET A 73 -20.06 6.91 -10.23
CA MET A 73 -19.45 7.90 -11.13
C MET A 73 -17.93 7.73 -11.21
N ARG A 74 -17.37 7.94 -12.41
CA ARG A 74 -15.92 7.84 -12.70
C ARG A 74 -15.07 8.76 -11.81
N GLY A 75 -15.66 9.84 -11.27
CA GLY A 75 -15.01 10.81 -10.39
C GLY A 75 -14.49 10.20 -9.09
N TRP A 76 -15.23 9.26 -8.46
CA TRP A 76 -14.78 8.62 -7.22
C TRP A 76 -13.52 7.78 -7.40
N THR A 77 -13.42 7.09 -8.55
CA THR A 77 -12.20 6.34 -8.89
C THR A 77 -11.00 7.26 -9.06
N LEU A 78 -11.17 8.41 -9.72
CA LEU A 78 -10.11 9.41 -9.90
C LEU A 78 -9.65 10.02 -8.56
N ILE A 79 -10.59 10.40 -7.70
CA ILE A 79 -10.27 10.91 -6.36
C ILE A 79 -9.53 9.85 -5.53
N TRP A 80 -9.96 8.59 -5.61
CA TRP A 80 -9.29 7.48 -4.95
C TRP A 80 -7.85 7.32 -5.42
N TRP A 81 -7.62 7.36 -6.74
CA TRP A 81 -6.27 7.34 -7.31
C TRP A 81 -5.38 8.49 -6.84
N LEU A 82 -5.92 9.71 -6.74
CA LEU A 82 -5.20 10.87 -6.19
C LEU A 82 -4.79 10.66 -4.73
N ILE A 83 -5.70 10.17 -3.88
CA ILE A 83 -5.41 9.86 -2.47
C ILE A 83 -4.31 8.82 -2.38
N CYS A 84 -4.39 7.76 -3.18
CA CYS A 84 -3.38 6.72 -3.22
C CYS A 84 -2.02 7.24 -3.69
N LEU A 85 -2.00 8.16 -4.65
CA LEU A 85 -0.77 8.78 -5.15
C LEU A 85 -0.10 9.62 -4.05
N VAL A 86 -0.86 10.47 -3.35
CA VAL A 86 -0.35 11.23 -2.19
C VAL A 86 0.21 10.28 -1.14
N TRP A 87 -0.52 9.21 -0.81
CA TRP A 87 -0.08 8.24 0.20
C TRP A 87 1.18 7.47 -0.23
N PHE A 88 1.29 7.13 -1.52
CA PHE A 88 2.46 6.49 -2.11
C PHE A 88 3.71 7.36 -1.97
N VAL A 89 3.60 8.68 -2.21
CA VAL A 89 4.70 9.63 -1.98
C VAL A 89 5.14 9.64 -0.51
N TYR A 90 4.21 9.60 0.44
CA TYR A 90 4.55 9.50 1.87
C TYR A 90 5.30 8.20 2.22
N VAL A 91 4.90 7.07 1.62
CA VAL A 91 5.58 5.78 1.82
C VAL A 91 6.99 5.80 1.21
N LEU A 92 7.14 6.35 0.01
CA LEU A 92 8.46 6.52 -0.64
C LEU A 92 9.38 7.45 0.15
N LYS A 93 8.85 8.57 0.66
CA LYS A 93 9.59 9.49 1.54
C LYS A 93 10.04 8.78 2.82
N TYR A 94 9.19 7.93 3.40
CA TYR A 94 9.54 7.13 4.57
C TYR A 94 10.68 6.14 4.28
N TRP A 95 10.68 5.51 3.10
CA TRP A 95 11.72 4.58 2.69
C TRP A 95 13.08 5.26 2.48
N THR A 96 13.09 6.36 1.72
CA THR A 96 14.32 7.02 1.25
C THR A 96 14.93 7.96 2.29
N ILE A 97 14.13 8.55 3.17
CA ILE A 97 14.61 9.56 4.13
C ILE A 97 14.60 9.02 5.56
N VAL A 98 13.48 8.46 6.01
CA VAL A 98 13.28 8.12 7.43
C VAL A 98 14.08 6.88 7.83
N ILE A 99 14.13 5.86 6.98
CA ILE A 99 14.89 4.63 7.29
C ILE A 99 16.40 4.86 7.38
N PRO A 100 17.08 5.50 6.41
CA PRO A 100 18.51 5.74 6.56
C PRO A 100 18.81 6.69 7.73
N ALA A 101 17.96 7.69 8.00
CA ALA A 101 18.12 8.56 9.16
C ALA A 101 18.04 7.77 10.48
N LYS A 102 17.03 6.90 10.64
CA LYS A 102 16.90 6.06 11.85
C LYS A 102 18.02 5.03 12.00
N ARG A 103 18.54 4.48 10.91
CA ARG A 103 19.73 3.59 10.95
C ARG A 103 20.96 4.33 11.49
N LYS A 104 21.21 5.55 11.02
CA LYS A 104 22.32 6.40 11.52
C LYS A 104 22.15 6.78 12.99
N GLU A 105 20.93 7.08 13.41
CA GLU A 105 20.63 7.40 14.80
C GLU A 105 20.89 6.22 15.76
N LEU A 106 20.54 5.01 15.32
CA LEU A 106 20.82 3.78 16.06
C LEU A 106 22.31 3.49 16.20
N GLN A 107 23.09 3.70 15.13
CA GLN A 107 24.54 3.54 15.19
C GLN A 107 25.15 4.51 16.19
N LYS A 108 24.75 5.79 16.15
CA LYS A 108 25.21 6.79 17.13
C LYS A 108 24.82 6.45 18.57
N LYS A 109 23.63 5.88 18.80
CA LYS A 109 23.22 5.43 20.14
C LYS A 109 24.08 4.26 20.63
N ARG A 110 24.34 3.26 19.77
CA ARG A 110 25.21 2.13 20.11
C ARG A 110 26.65 2.55 20.37
N GLU A 111 27.16 3.52 19.62
CA GLU A 111 28.48 4.10 19.88
C GLU A 111 28.50 4.79 21.24
N LYS A 112 27.52 5.63 21.56
CA LYS A 112 27.44 6.29 22.88
C LYS A 112 27.31 5.32 24.05
N GLU A 113 26.50 4.27 23.93
CA GLU A 113 26.37 3.21 24.95
C GLU A 113 27.66 2.41 25.11
N LYS A 114 28.46 2.24 24.06
CA LYS A 114 29.75 1.55 24.12
C LYS A 114 30.82 2.33 24.90
N TYR A 115 30.63 3.64 25.08
CA TYR A 115 31.54 4.53 25.80
C TYR A 115 31.01 4.98 27.17
N LEU A 116 29.86 4.49 27.61
CA LEU A 116 29.42 4.63 29.00
C LEU A 116 29.81 3.35 29.76
N PRO A 117 30.79 3.40 30.68
CA PRO A 117 31.11 2.29 31.57
C PRO A 117 29.99 2.01 32.59
#